data_AF-A0A2S9G333-F1
#
_entry.id   AF-A0A2S9G333-F1
#
_cell.length_a   1.000
_cell.length_b   1.000
_cell.length_c   1.000
_cell.angle_alpha   90.00
_cell.angle_beta   90.00
_cell.angle_gamma   90.00
#
_symmetry.space_group_name_H-M   'P 1'
#
loop_
_entity.id
_entity.type
_entity.pdbx_description
1 polymer ?
#
loop_
_entity_poly.entity_id
_entity_poly.type
_entity_poly.pdbx_seq_one_letter_code
_entity_poly.pdbx_strand_id
1 'polypeptide(L)'
;ALAEVADALGLTVVLLGTPAEESGGGKALMLEAGVFDDIAATVMLHPGPIDIAAARSLALSEVTIRYTGRESHAAVAPYLGVNAA
;
A
#
# COMPACT_ATOMS: atom_id res chain seq x y z
N ALA A 1 -20.84 -15.74 12.57
CA ALA A 1 -21.83 -14.87 11.92
C ALA A 1 -21.95 -15.10 10.41
N LEU A 2 -21.06 -14.60 9.54
CA LEU A 2 -21.22 -14.76 8.07
C LEU A 2 -21.01 -16.21 7.59
N ALA A 3 -20.02 -16.92 8.16
CA ALA A 3 -19.77 -18.31 7.82
C ALA A 3 -20.95 -19.24 8.14
N GLU A 4 -21.76 -18.91 9.15
CA GLU A 4 -22.91 -19.73 9.57
C GLU A 4 -24.07 -19.70 8.57
N VAL A 5 -24.15 -18.67 7.73
CA VAL A 5 -25.23 -18.49 6.74
C VAL A 5 -24.76 -18.67 5.30
N ALA A 6 -23.46 -18.88 5.08
CA ALA A 6 -22.85 -18.92 3.74
C ALA A 6 -23.46 -20.02 2.87
N ASP A 7 -23.57 -21.25 3.39
CA ASP A 7 -24.12 -22.40 2.65
C ASP A 7 -25.60 -22.19 2.29
N ALA A 8 -26.40 -21.65 3.22
CA ALA A 8 -27.82 -21.40 2.99
C ALA A 8 -28.07 -20.33 1.92
N LEU A 9 -27.12 -19.41 1.74
CA LEU A 9 -27.18 -18.34 0.74
C LEU A 9 -26.40 -18.68 -0.53
N GLY A 10 -25.73 -19.84 -0.61
CA GLY A 10 -24.89 -20.23 -1.74
C GLY A 10 -23.69 -19.30 -1.96
N LEU A 11 -23.09 -18.79 -0.88
CA LEU A 11 -21.98 -17.85 -0.92
C LEU A 11 -20.67 -18.50 -0.45
N THR A 12 -19.55 -18.00 -0.96
CA THR A 12 -18.21 -18.29 -0.43
C THR A 12 -17.73 -17.08 0.36
N VAL A 13 -17.25 -17.30 1.59
CA VAL A 13 -16.65 -16.24 2.43
C VAL A 13 -15.14 -16.42 2.44
N VAL A 14 -14.40 -15.38 2.03
CA VAL A 14 -12.93 -15.38 1.97
C VAL A 14 -12.40 -14.35 2.96
N LEU A 15 -11.44 -14.76 3.80
CA LEU A 15 -10.66 -13.85 4.63
C LEU A 15 -9.32 -13.55 3.97
N LEU A 16 -9.10 -12.30 3.58
CA LEU A 16 -7.86 -11.86 2.96
C LEU A 16 -6.97 -11.12 3.97
N GLY A 17 -5.82 -11.72 4.30
CA GLY A 17 -4.74 -11.00 4.96
C GLY A 17 -4.12 -10.01 3.98
N THR A 18 -4.13 -8.72 4.33
CA THR A 18 -3.67 -7.64 3.44
C THR A 18 -2.53 -6.87 4.13
N PRO A 19 -1.28 -7.38 4.04
CA PRO A 19 -0.13 -6.78 4.71
C PRO A 19 0.27 -5.45 4.05
N ALA A 20 1.21 -4.73 4.68
CA ALA A 20 1.84 -3.54 4.10
C ALA A 20 0.82 -2.45 3.71
N GLU A 21 -0.16 -2.20 4.58
CA GLU A 21 -1.20 -1.18 4.37
C GLU A 21 -0.67 0.23 4.64
N GLU A 22 0.04 0.41 5.77
CA GLU A 22 0.65 1.69 6.18
C GLU A 22 1.74 2.16 5.21
N SER A 23 2.46 1.22 4.59
CA SER A 23 3.49 1.48 3.59
C SER A 23 3.77 0.22 2.77
N GLY A 24 4.16 0.39 1.50
CA GLY A 24 4.53 -0.71 0.60
C GLY A 24 3.42 -1.19 -0.34
N GLY A 25 2.17 -0.75 -0.15
CA GLY A 25 1.11 -0.93 -1.14
C GLY A 25 0.66 -2.38 -1.32
N GLY A 26 0.61 -3.18 -0.24
CA GLY A 26 0.38 -4.63 -0.35
C GLY A 26 -0.90 -5.01 -1.09
N LYS A 27 -2.00 -4.27 -0.91
CA LYS A 27 -3.25 -4.52 -1.67
C LYS A 27 -3.10 -4.24 -3.17
N ALA A 28 -2.28 -3.27 -3.58
CA ALA A 28 -2.03 -2.99 -4.98
C ALA A 28 -1.28 -4.17 -5.64
N LEU A 29 -0.26 -4.71 -4.98
CA LEU A 29 0.44 -5.91 -5.44
C LEU A 29 -0.48 -7.15 -5.50
N MET A 30 -1.37 -7.30 -4.52
CA MET A 30 -2.37 -8.38 -4.52
C MET A 30 -3.38 -8.23 -5.67
N LEU A 31 -3.80 -7.01 -6.00
CA LEU A 31 -4.64 -6.73 -7.18
C LEU A 31 -3.91 -7.11 -8.47
N GLU A 32 -2.65 -6.73 -8.62
CA GLU A 32 -1.82 -7.09 -9.79
C GLU A 32 -1.60 -8.61 -9.90
N ALA A 33 -1.55 -9.32 -8.77
CA ALA A 33 -1.42 -10.77 -8.71
C ALA A 33 -2.75 -11.53 -8.92
N GLY A 34 -3.86 -10.83 -9.15
CA GLY A 34 -5.17 -11.43 -9.41
C GLY A 34 -5.88 -12.03 -8.19
N VAL A 35 -5.47 -11.65 -6.96
CA VAL A 35 -6.06 -12.19 -5.70
C VAL A 35 -7.56 -11.88 -5.57
N PHE A 36 -8.06 -10.89 -6.31
CA PHE A 36 -9.44 -10.43 -6.24
C PHE A 36 -10.28 -10.81 -7.47
N ASP A 37 -9.71 -11.51 -8.45
CA ASP A 37 -10.35 -11.71 -9.77
C ASP A 37 -11.63 -12.56 -9.70
N ASP A 38 -11.72 -13.46 -8.71
CA ASP A 38 -12.88 -14.31 -8.46
C ASP A 38 -13.79 -13.81 -7.31
N ILE A 39 -13.52 -12.61 -6.79
CA ILE A 39 -14.28 -12.01 -5.68
C ILE A 39 -15.31 -11.01 -6.19
N ALA A 40 -16.60 -11.31 -5.98
CA ALA A 40 -17.69 -10.44 -6.43
C ALA A 40 -17.83 -9.13 -5.64
N ALA A 41 -17.48 -9.14 -4.35
CA ALA A 41 -17.52 -7.96 -3.49
C ALA A 41 -16.54 -8.09 -2.32
N THR A 42 -15.94 -6.97 -1.92
CA THR A 42 -15.06 -6.87 -0.75
C THR A 42 -15.61 -5.85 0.23
N VAL A 43 -15.39 -6.12 1.52
CA VAL A 43 -15.74 -5.21 2.62
C VAL A 43 -14.54 -5.11 3.54
N MET A 44 -14.24 -3.91 4.01
CA MET A 44 -13.29 -3.67 5.08
C MET A 44 -13.90 -2.74 6.12
N LEU A 45 -13.43 -2.88 7.36
CA LEU A 45 -13.76 -1.98 8.45
C LEU A 45 -12.45 -1.39 8.96
N HIS A 46 -12.48 -0.12 9.33
CA HIS A 46 -11.36 0.57 9.96
C HIS A 46 -11.89 1.31 11.20
N PRO A 47 -11.31 1.11 12.39
CA PRO A 47 -11.70 1.85 13.58
C PRO A 47 -11.50 3.36 13.40
N GLY A 48 -12.49 4.15 13.79
CA GLY A 48 -12.44 5.61 13.72
C GLY A 48 -13.29 6.25 14.81
N PRO A 49 -13.19 7.58 14.99
CA PRO A 49 -13.94 8.29 16.02
C PRO A 49 -15.44 8.42 15.71
N ILE A 50 -15.85 8.17 14.46
CA ILE A 50 -17.23 8.21 14.00
C ILE A 50 -17.48 7.12 12.97
N ASP A 51 -18.74 6.72 12.81
CA ASP A 51 -19.16 5.79 11.77
C ASP A 51 -19.23 6.50 10.42
N ILE A 52 -18.56 5.94 9.42
CA ILE A 52 -18.54 6.46 8.04
C ILE A 52 -18.84 5.30 7.09
N ALA A 53 -19.93 5.42 6.34
CA ALA A 53 -20.22 4.51 5.24
C ALA A 53 -19.52 4.98 3.96
N ALA A 54 -18.95 4.04 3.19
CA ALA A 54 -18.27 4.33 1.92
C ALA A 54 -17.19 5.42 2.04
N ALA A 55 -16.34 5.31 3.08
CA ALA A 55 -15.18 6.19 3.25
C ALA A 55 -14.32 6.21 1.97
N ARG A 56 -13.87 7.41 1.57
CA ARG A 56 -13.04 7.61 0.39
C ARG A 56 -11.60 7.91 0.81
N SER A 57 -10.66 7.35 0.06
CA SER A 57 -9.23 7.60 0.23
C SER A 57 -8.66 8.35 -0.97
N LEU A 58 -7.52 9.02 -0.78
CA LEU A 58 -6.77 9.64 -1.86
C LEU A 58 -5.91 8.61 -2.57
N ALA A 59 -5.65 8.83 -3.86
CA ALA A 59 -4.60 8.11 -4.56
C ALA A 59 -3.23 8.59 -4.07
N LEU A 60 -2.28 7.66 -3.94
CA LEU A 60 -0.92 7.93 -3.50
C LEU A 60 0.07 7.40 -4.54
N SER A 61 1.11 8.18 -4.82
CA SER A 61 2.30 7.76 -5.55
C SER A 61 3.53 8.20 -4.76
N GLU A 62 4.45 7.28 -4.52
CA GLU A 62 5.66 7.52 -3.72
C GLU A 62 6.89 7.30 -4.59
N VAL A 63 7.86 8.21 -4.48
CA VAL A 63 9.14 8.12 -5.20
C VAL A 63 10.27 8.31 -4.21
N THR A 64 11.18 7.34 -4.16
CA THR A 64 12.46 7.48 -3.44
C THR A 64 13.55 7.94 -4.40
N ILE A 65 14.17 9.08 -4.11
CA ILE A 65 15.27 9.64 -4.90
C ILE A 65 16.58 9.47 -4.13
N ARG A 66 17.60 8.93 -4.79
CA ARG A 66 18.96 8.81 -4.24
C ARG A 66 19.94 9.57 -5.11
N TYR A 67 20.60 10.57 -4.53
CA TYR A 67 21.71 11.28 -5.15
C TYR A 67 23.03 10.59 -4.77
N THR A 68 23.91 10.43 -5.75
CA THR A 68 25.26 9.88 -5.53
C THR A 68 26.26 10.93 -6.00
N GLY A 69 27.11 11.36 -5.08
CA GLY A 69 28.15 12.35 -5.33
C GLY A 69 29.53 11.72 -5.35
N ARG A 70 30.54 12.59 -5.28
CA ARG A 70 31.94 12.24 -5.08
C ARG A 70 32.53 13.17 -4.04
N GLU A 71 33.10 12.60 -2.99
CA GLU A 71 33.74 13.36 -1.93
C GLU A 71 34.94 14.15 -2.45
N SER A 72 35.15 15.33 -1.86
CA SER A 72 36.36 16.12 -2.06
C SER A 72 36.61 17.01 -0.85
N HIS A 73 37.82 17.56 -0.75
CA HIS A 73 38.10 18.55 0.26
C HIS A 73 37.38 19.86 -0.10
N ALA A 74 36.36 20.22 0.69
CA ALA A 74 35.46 21.34 0.39
C ALA A 74 36.20 22.68 0.13
N ALA A 75 37.20 23.02 0.95
CA ALA A 75 37.96 24.27 0.78
C ALA A 75 39.11 24.20 -0.23
N VAL A 76 39.82 23.07 -0.32
CA VAL A 76 41.10 22.97 -1.05
C VAL A 76 40.90 22.53 -2.50
N ALA A 77 39.94 21.64 -2.76
CA ALA A 77 39.71 21.10 -4.10
C ALA A 77 38.23 20.78 -4.37
N PRO A 78 37.31 21.75 -4.23
CA PRO A 78 35.88 21.52 -4.45
C PRO A 78 35.56 21.03 -5.86
N TYR A 79 36.33 21.47 -6.87
CA TYR A 79 36.20 21.08 -8.28
C TYR A 79 36.51 19.58 -8.54
N LEU A 80 37.11 18.87 -7.58
CA LEU A 80 37.28 17.42 -7.65
C LEU A 80 36.05 16.67 -7.14
N GLY A 81 35.11 17.32 -6.46
CA GLY A 81 33.90 16.69 -5.92
C GLY A 81 32.74 16.70 -6.91
N VAL A 82 31.70 15.92 -6.58
CA VAL A 82 30.36 16.04 -7.15
C VAL A 82 29.42 16.15 -5.97
N ASN A 83 28.77 17.31 -5.79
CA ASN A 83 27.87 17.52 -4.67
C ASN A 83 26.57 16.74 -4.89
N ALA A 84 26.19 15.94 -3.89
CA ALA A 84 24.95 15.17 -3.89
C ALA A 84 23.77 15.90 -3.21
N ALA A 85 24.06 17.03 -2.56
CA ALA A 85 23.08 17.89 -1.89
C ALA A 85 22.73 19.13 -2.72
#